data_AF-A0A1M7Q496-F1
#
_entry.id   AF-A0A1M7Q496-F1
#
_cell.length_a   1.000
_cell.length_b   1.000
_cell.length_c   1.000
_cell.angle_alpha   90.00
_cell.angle_beta   90.00
_cell.angle_gamma   90.00
#
_symmetry.space_group_name_H-M   'P 1'
#
loop_
_entity.id
_entity.type
_entity.pdbx_description
1 polymer ?
#
loop_
_entity_poly.entity_id
_entity_poly.type
_entity_poly.pdbx_seq_one_letter_code
_entity_poly.pdbx_strand_id
1 'polypeptide(L)'
;MPSAGHGPNVIEVTGRPMLLTATSSGVAVHLATVADEPGSGREAVHDVHFDDANGDEDRTMSGYDRTALTAPLWSRTTLCGREWAVMVGGDGGPVVRNGDVAFAPTCRRCLALIDRHFPAPKPDSRLALVAGLAADVVVDQRGFAEIHGVPGDQQAELRRTVRRLIRQRTNQSVRTFVAGGNVYVECPEIHAEKVGQGAPRAPAALDAVALDAAFAGELPPRAERDWVISWQTWDLG
;
A
#
# COMPACT_ATOMS: atom_id res chain seq x y z
N MET A 1 -17.37 -36.14 0.29
CA MET A 1 -18.40 -35.09 0.22
C MET A 1 -17.66 -33.77 0.35
N PRO A 2 -17.73 -32.83 -0.61
CA PRO A 2 -17.21 -31.49 -0.34
C PRO A 2 -18.02 -30.91 0.83
N SER A 3 -17.33 -30.37 1.83
CA SER A 3 -17.98 -29.70 2.96
C SER A 3 -18.83 -28.54 2.42
N ALA A 4 -20.07 -28.46 2.88
CA ALA A 4 -20.99 -27.39 2.47
C ALA A 4 -20.68 -26.04 3.16
N GLY A 5 -19.63 -25.98 3.97
CA GLY A 5 -19.24 -24.82 4.76
C GLY A 5 -18.15 -23.97 4.10
N HIS A 6 -18.10 -22.71 4.47
CA HIS A 6 -17.07 -21.77 4.06
C HIS A 6 -15.70 -22.20 4.60
N GLY A 7 -14.65 -22.08 3.78
CA GLY A 7 -13.27 -22.35 4.19
C GLY A 7 -12.65 -21.18 4.97
N PRO A 8 -11.33 -21.24 5.23
CA PRO A 8 -10.60 -20.13 5.80
C PRO A 8 -10.73 -18.85 4.98
N ASN A 9 -10.80 -17.71 5.65
CA ASN A 9 -10.88 -16.39 5.03
C ASN A 9 -9.52 -15.95 4.48
N VAL A 10 -9.34 -16.16 3.18
CA VAL A 10 -8.06 -16.09 2.48
C VAL A 10 -8.17 -15.14 1.31
N ILE A 11 -7.11 -14.36 1.09
CA ILE A 11 -6.91 -13.61 -0.14
C ILE A 11 -5.83 -14.28 -0.99
N GLU A 12 -5.99 -14.21 -2.30
CA GLU A 12 -4.99 -14.70 -3.25
C GLU A 12 -4.09 -13.54 -3.69
N VAL A 13 -2.79 -13.67 -3.40
CA VAL A 13 -1.76 -12.72 -3.83
C VAL A 13 -0.84 -13.43 -4.80
N THR A 14 -0.97 -13.14 -6.10
CA THR A 14 -0.14 -13.75 -7.16
C THR A 14 -0.14 -15.28 -7.14
N GLY A 15 -1.29 -15.88 -6.83
CA GLY A 15 -1.46 -17.34 -6.70
C GLY A 15 -0.89 -17.93 -5.41
N ARG A 16 -0.61 -17.07 -4.41
CA ARG A 16 -0.25 -17.49 -3.05
C ARG A 16 -1.40 -17.16 -2.11
N PRO A 17 -1.98 -18.16 -1.43
CA PRO A 17 -3.00 -17.91 -0.43
C PRO A 17 -2.40 -17.23 0.80
N MET A 18 -3.06 -16.19 1.30
CA MET A 18 -2.74 -15.50 2.54
C MET A 18 -3.98 -15.36 3.42
N LEU A 19 -3.90 -15.84 4.66
CA LEU A 19 -4.98 -15.81 5.63
C LEU A 19 -5.16 -14.41 6.25
N LEU A 20 -6.39 -13.94 6.35
CA LEU A 20 -6.71 -12.72 7.10
C LEU A 20 -6.80 -13.03 8.60
N THR A 21 -5.98 -12.35 9.40
CA THR A 21 -5.81 -12.65 10.84
C THR A 21 -5.95 -11.40 11.70
N ALA A 22 -6.52 -11.57 12.90
CA ALA A 22 -6.50 -10.56 13.95
C ALA A 22 -5.37 -10.83 14.95
N THR A 23 -4.71 -9.77 15.42
CA THR A 23 -3.84 -9.84 16.60
C THR A 23 -4.67 -9.64 17.87
N SER A 24 -4.10 -9.92 19.05
CA SER A 24 -4.77 -9.73 20.35
C SER A 24 -5.31 -8.31 20.60
N SER A 25 -4.74 -7.29 19.95
CA SER A 25 -5.24 -5.91 19.99
C SER A 25 -6.44 -5.61 19.09
N GLY A 26 -6.77 -6.47 18.12
CA GLY A 26 -7.94 -6.34 17.24
C GLY A 26 -7.98 -5.14 16.26
N VAL A 27 -7.07 -4.17 16.37
CA VAL A 27 -7.17 -2.88 15.64
C VAL A 27 -6.95 -3.00 14.12
N ALA A 28 -6.14 -3.96 13.67
CA ALA A 28 -5.78 -4.11 12.27
C ALA A 28 -5.91 -5.56 11.82
N VAL A 29 -6.29 -5.73 10.55
CA VAL A 29 -6.31 -7.02 9.87
C VAL A 29 -4.94 -7.25 9.26
N HIS A 30 -4.33 -8.35 9.68
CA HIS A 30 -3.01 -8.79 9.26
C HIS A 30 -3.13 -9.95 8.27
N LEU A 31 -2.00 -10.33 7.67
CA LEU A 31 -1.90 -11.48 6.78
C LEU A 31 -0.97 -12.50 7.37
N ALA A 32 -1.31 -13.78 7.29
CA ALA A 32 -0.38 -14.89 7.50
C ALA A 32 -0.21 -15.67 6.20
N THR A 33 1.01 -16.06 5.88
CA THR A 33 1.30 -16.91 4.72
C THR A 33 1.08 -18.37 5.08
N VAL A 34 1.07 -19.24 4.07
CA VAL A 34 1.29 -20.68 4.30
C VAL A 34 2.65 -20.88 4.97
N ALA A 35 2.73 -21.84 5.89
CA ALA A 35 3.97 -22.19 6.56
C ALA A 35 5.00 -22.76 5.57
N ASP A 36 6.27 -22.36 5.72
CA ASP A 36 7.34 -22.74 4.79
C ASP A 36 7.68 -24.23 4.89
N GLU A 37 7.56 -24.82 6.09
CA GLU A 37 7.86 -26.23 6.34
C GLU A 37 6.59 -27.05 6.58
N PRO A 38 6.44 -28.22 5.92
CA PRO A 38 5.35 -29.15 6.21
C PRO A 38 5.29 -29.50 7.70
N GLY A 39 4.12 -29.36 8.33
CA GLY A 39 3.90 -29.68 9.74
C GLY A 39 4.30 -28.58 10.75
N SER A 40 4.87 -27.46 10.28
CA SER A 40 5.14 -26.28 11.12
C SER A 40 3.96 -25.30 11.22
N GLY A 41 2.94 -25.53 10.39
CA GLY A 41 1.77 -24.69 10.28
C GLY A 41 0.87 -24.74 11.52
N ARG A 42 0.01 -23.74 11.60
CA ARG A 42 -1.01 -23.53 12.62
C ARG A 42 -2.39 -23.51 11.97
N GLU A 43 -3.39 -23.91 12.74
CA GLU A 43 -4.80 -23.86 12.36
C GLU A 43 -5.27 -22.42 12.18
N ALA A 44 -6.16 -22.15 11.22
CA ALA A 44 -6.77 -20.83 11.06
C ALA A 44 -7.61 -20.44 12.30
N VAL A 45 -8.28 -21.45 12.87
CA VAL A 45 -9.02 -21.38 14.12
C VAL A 45 -8.66 -22.63 14.93
N HIS A 46 -8.23 -22.44 16.18
CA HIS A 46 -7.93 -23.57 17.06
C HIS A 46 -9.19 -24.37 17.43
N ASP A 47 -9.04 -25.68 17.62
CA ASP A 47 -10.13 -26.59 18.01
C ASP A 47 -10.88 -26.13 19.27
N VAL A 48 -10.19 -25.46 20.20
CA VAL A 48 -10.78 -24.94 21.45
C VAL A 48 -11.91 -23.95 21.23
N HIS A 49 -11.98 -23.30 20.06
CA HIS A 49 -13.07 -22.37 19.72
C HIS A 49 -14.34 -23.10 19.23
N PHE A 50 -14.23 -24.37 18.87
CA PHE A 50 -15.37 -25.20 18.54
C PHE A 50 -15.91 -25.95 19.76
N ASP A 51 -15.05 -26.17 20.76
CA ASP A 51 -15.35 -26.94 21.95
C ASP A 51 -15.72 -26.01 23.11
N ASP A 52 -16.88 -25.33 23.03
CA ASP A 52 -17.41 -24.58 24.18
C ASP A 52 -18.82 -25.04 24.60
N ALA A 53 -18.93 -25.32 25.89
CA ALA A 53 -20.09 -25.91 26.58
C ALA A 53 -21.32 -24.99 26.67
N ASN A 54 -21.26 -23.79 26.07
CA ASN A 54 -22.31 -22.77 26.10
C ASN A 54 -23.06 -22.59 24.76
N GLY A 55 -22.74 -23.36 23.71
CA GLY A 55 -23.53 -23.46 22.48
C GLY A 55 -23.59 -22.22 21.57
N ASP A 56 -23.04 -21.08 21.98
CA ASP A 56 -23.04 -19.82 21.19
C ASP A 56 -21.89 -19.77 20.15
N GLU A 57 -20.71 -20.35 20.43
CA GLU A 57 -19.59 -20.39 19.48
C GLU A 57 -19.85 -21.35 18.31
N ASP A 58 -20.47 -22.50 18.58
CA ASP A 58 -20.86 -23.50 17.57
C ASP A 58 -21.89 -22.92 16.57
N ARG A 59 -22.76 -22.01 17.02
CA ARG A 59 -23.65 -21.24 16.12
C ARG A 59 -22.90 -20.25 15.25
N THR A 60 -21.91 -19.57 15.83
CA THR A 60 -21.09 -18.56 15.15
C THR A 60 -20.29 -19.17 14.01
N MET A 61 -19.81 -20.40 14.18
CA MET A 61 -19.04 -21.12 13.16
C MET A 61 -19.82 -22.17 12.36
N SER A 62 -21.16 -22.23 12.52
CA SER A 62 -22.01 -23.21 11.81
C SER A 62 -21.96 -23.12 10.28
N GLY A 63 -21.57 -21.96 9.75
CA GLY A 63 -21.37 -21.73 8.32
C GLY A 63 -20.01 -22.20 7.79
N TYR A 64 -19.06 -22.60 8.65
CA TYR A 64 -17.69 -22.93 8.24
C TYR A 64 -17.42 -24.43 8.16
N ASP A 65 -16.50 -24.81 7.29
CA ASP A 65 -15.91 -26.15 7.29
C ASP A 65 -14.85 -26.26 8.40
N ARG A 66 -15.21 -26.94 9.50
CA ARG A 66 -14.29 -27.22 10.61
C ARG A 66 -12.99 -27.88 10.15
N THR A 67 -13.05 -28.82 9.21
CA THR A 67 -11.85 -29.54 8.74
C THR A 67 -10.87 -28.60 8.03
N ALA A 68 -11.40 -27.64 7.26
CA ALA A 68 -10.58 -26.66 6.56
C ALA A 68 -10.01 -25.60 7.52
N LEU A 69 -10.75 -25.22 8.56
CA LEU A 69 -10.28 -24.26 9.57
C LEU A 69 -9.20 -24.83 10.50
N THR A 70 -9.29 -26.12 10.83
CA THR A 70 -8.34 -26.79 11.74
C THR A 70 -7.14 -27.42 11.02
N ALA A 71 -7.05 -27.27 9.70
CA ALA A 71 -5.87 -27.72 8.96
C ALA A 71 -4.63 -26.88 9.33
N PRO A 72 -3.50 -27.50 9.76
CA PRO A 72 -2.30 -26.79 10.23
C PRO A 72 -1.46 -26.28 9.05
N LEU A 73 -1.96 -25.27 8.34
CA LEU A 73 -1.39 -24.77 7.09
C LEU A 73 -0.65 -23.43 7.25
N TRP A 74 -1.04 -22.62 8.24
CA TRP A 74 -0.67 -21.20 8.27
C TRP A 74 0.58 -20.93 9.11
N SER A 75 1.39 -19.96 8.70
CA SER A 75 2.50 -19.49 9.49
C SER A 75 2.03 -19.00 10.86
N ARG A 76 2.81 -19.29 11.91
CA ARG A 76 2.53 -18.84 13.28
C ARG A 76 2.62 -17.32 13.45
N THR A 77 3.30 -16.66 12.53
CA THR A 77 3.43 -15.21 12.50
C THR A 77 2.80 -14.64 11.24
N THR A 78 2.30 -13.41 11.38
CA THR A 78 1.85 -12.60 10.27
C THR A 78 3.03 -12.22 9.38
N LEU A 79 2.76 -11.79 8.15
CA LEU A 79 3.74 -11.29 7.18
C LEU A 79 4.60 -10.15 7.76
N CYS A 80 4.05 -9.34 8.68
CA CYS A 80 4.80 -8.29 9.36
C CYS A 80 5.52 -8.76 10.65
N GLY A 81 5.56 -10.06 10.94
CA GLY A 81 6.28 -10.68 12.06
C GLY A 81 5.56 -10.65 13.41
N ARG A 82 4.29 -10.26 13.45
CA ARG A 82 3.49 -10.30 14.70
C ARG A 82 2.85 -11.67 14.88
N GLU A 83 2.78 -12.16 16.11
CA GLU A 83 1.88 -13.25 16.47
C GLU A 83 0.42 -12.81 16.30
N TRP A 84 -0.41 -13.70 15.77
CA TRP A 84 -1.83 -13.47 15.57
C TRP A 84 -2.64 -14.39 16.48
N ALA A 85 -3.86 -13.97 16.83
CA ALA A 85 -4.71 -14.70 17.76
C ALA A 85 -5.61 -15.70 17.02
N VAL A 86 -6.32 -15.23 16.00
CA VAL A 86 -7.28 -16.04 15.23
C VAL A 86 -7.48 -15.45 13.84
N MET A 87 -7.98 -16.25 12.90
CA MET A 87 -8.51 -15.78 11.62
C MET A 87 -9.62 -14.74 11.83
N VAL A 88 -9.74 -13.78 10.91
CA VAL A 88 -10.88 -12.84 10.87
C VAL A 88 -12.06 -13.48 10.11
N GLY A 89 -13.29 -13.22 10.54
CA GLY A 89 -14.48 -13.71 9.85
C GLY A 89 -14.53 -13.26 8.38
N GLY A 90 -15.08 -14.12 7.52
CA GLY A 90 -15.32 -13.88 6.09
C GLY A 90 -16.76 -14.19 5.71
N ASP A 91 -16.96 -14.89 4.60
CA ASP A 91 -18.29 -15.21 4.05
C ASP A 91 -19.16 -16.07 4.98
N GLY A 92 -18.56 -16.89 5.83
CA GLY A 92 -19.27 -17.67 6.86
C GLY A 92 -19.70 -16.86 8.08
N GLY A 93 -19.42 -15.55 8.10
CA GLY A 93 -19.69 -14.66 9.23
C GLY A 93 -18.52 -14.58 10.22
N PRO A 94 -18.74 -13.97 11.40
CA PRO A 94 -17.75 -13.94 12.47
C PRO A 94 -17.30 -15.35 12.88
N VAL A 95 -16.05 -15.50 13.33
CA VAL A 95 -15.54 -16.77 13.88
C VAL A 95 -15.56 -16.81 15.41
N VAL A 96 -15.73 -15.65 16.05
CA VAL A 96 -15.89 -15.50 17.49
C VAL A 96 -17.05 -14.54 17.75
N ARG A 97 -17.72 -14.67 18.90
CA ARG A 97 -18.99 -13.97 19.21
C ARG A 97 -18.98 -12.45 18.97
N ASN A 98 -17.85 -11.80 19.24
CA ASN A 98 -17.65 -10.36 19.05
C ASN A 98 -16.58 -10.06 17.99
N GLY A 99 -16.36 -10.98 17.06
CA GLY A 99 -15.36 -10.85 16.02
C GLY A 99 -15.89 -10.05 14.83
N ASP A 100 -15.03 -9.24 14.24
CA ASP A 100 -15.34 -8.55 12.99
C ASP A 100 -15.21 -9.49 11.78
N VAL A 101 -15.91 -9.12 10.70
CA VAL A 101 -15.73 -9.68 9.36
C VAL A 101 -14.88 -8.71 8.55
N ALA A 102 -13.89 -9.23 7.83
CA ALA A 102 -13.06 -8.44 6.94
C ALA A 102 -12.69 -9.20 5.68
N PHE A 103 -12.64 -8.48 4.55
CA PHE A 103 -12.30 -9.04 3.24
C PHE A 103 -10.97 -8.50 2.71
N ALA A 104 -10.30 -7.65 3.48
CA ALA A 104 -9.04 -7.03 3.09
C ALA A 104 -8.15 -6.74 4.32
N PRO A 105 -6.81 -6.80 4.15
CA PRO A 105 -5.86 -6.44 5.19
C PRO A 105 -5.80 -4.92 5.37
N THR A 106 -5.66 -4.47 6.62
CA THR A 106 -5.55 -3.04 6.96
C THR A 106 -4.20 -2.70 7.60
N CYS A 107 -3.39 -3.70 7.96
CA CYS A 107 -2.04 -3.46 8.46
C CYS A 107 -1.14 -2.84 7.38
N ARG A 108 -0.75 -1.57 7.57
CA ARG A 108 0.18 -0.84 6.68
C ARG A 108 1.48 -1.60 6.38
N ARG A 109 2.02 -2.32 7.37
CA ARG A 109 3.27 -3.07 7.19
C ARG A 109 3.06 -4.33 6.36
N CYS A 110 1.95 -5.06 6.55
CA CYS A 110 1.60 -6.18 5.70
C CYS A 110 1.39 -5.69 4.26
N LEU A 111 0.59 -4.64 4.05
CA LEU A 111 0.37 -4.05 2.72
C LEU A 111 1.68 -3.72 1.99
N ALA A 112 2.62 -3.04 2.66
CA ALA A 112 3.93 -2.73 2.08
C ALA A 112 4.82 -3.96 1.80
N LEU A 113 4.57 -5.10 2.46
CA LEU A 113 5.30 -6.35 2.23
C LEU A 113 4.66 -7.21 1.13
N ILE A 114 3.32 -7.17 1.01
CA ILE A 114 2.59 -7.82 -0.09
C ILE A 114 3.12 -7.32 -1.44
N ASP A 115 3.44 -6.03 -1.56
CA ASP A 115 3.98 -5.43 -2.78
C ASP A 115 5.19 -6.20 -3.37
N ARG A 116 5.95 -6.92 -2.53
CA ARG A 116 7.11 -7.73 -2.96
C ARG A 116 6.72 -9.01 -3.71
N HIS A 117 5.47 -9.45 -3.59
CA HIS A 117 4.97 -10.63 -4.29
C HIS A 117 4.54 -10.30 -5.72
N PHE A 118 4.26 -9.02 -6.02
CA PHE A 118 3.99 -8.58 -7.38
C PHE A 118 5.29 -8.48 -8.18
N PRO A 119 5.26 -8.83 -9.48
CA PRO A 119 6.43 -8.63 -10.35
C PRO A 119 6.81 -7.15 -10.36
N ALA A 120 8.11 -6.88 -10.35
CA ALA A 120 8.60 -5.52 -10.49
C ALA A 120 8.02 -4.91 -11.79
N PRO A 121 7.40 -3.72 -11.72
CA PRO A 121 6.90 -3.04 -12.91
C PRO A 121 8.02 -2.90 -13.93
N LYS A 122 7.74 -3.23 -15.18
CA LYS A 122 8.67 -2.93 -16.28
C LYS A 122 8.81 -1.41 -16.34
N PRO A 123 10.03 -0.85 -16.25
CA PRO A 123 10.21 0.58 -16.39
C PRO A 123 9.66 1.06 -17.73
N ASP A 124 8.80 2.07 -17.68
CA ASP A 124 8.28 2.73 -18.87
C ASP A 124 9.43 3.46 -19.59
N SER A 125 9.44 3.44 -20.94
CA SER A 125 10.46 4.10 -21.76
C SER A 125 10.58 5.60 -21.46
N ARG A 126 9.48 6.22 -21.01
CA ARG A 126 9.39 7.65 -20.66
C ARG A 126 10.09 8.00 -19.36
N LEU A 127 10.33 7.02 -18.49
CA LEU A 127 10.76 7.27 -17.11
C LEU A 127 12.06 8.09 -17.04
N ALA A 128 13.07 7.71 -17.84
CA ALA A 128 14.36 8.40 -17.84
C ALA A 128 14.24 9.85 -18.33
N LEU A 129 13.48 10.08 -19.40
CA LEU A 129 13.27 11.41 -19.99
C LEU A 129 12.51 12.32 -19.01
N VAL A 130 11.36 11.86 -18.51
CA VAL A 130 10.52 12.63 -17.57
C VAL A 130 11.30 12.93 -16.28
N ALA A 131 12.10 11.97 -15.80
CA ALA A 131 12.93 12.19 -14.63
C ALA A 131 14.02 13.25 -14.87
N GLY A 132 14.63 13.25 -16.06
CA GLY A 132 15.59 14.26 -16.49
C GLY A 132 14.98 15.65 -16.53
N LEU A 133 13.85 15.80 -17.24
CA LEU A 133 13.12 17.07 -17.34
C LEU A 133 12.72 17.61 -15.96
N ALA A 134 12.23 16.76 -15.07
CA ALA A 134 11.88 17.16 -13.71
C ALA A 134 13.12 17.62 -12.92
N ALA A 135 14.26 16.94 -13.08
CA ALA A 135 15.50 17.35 -12.44
C ALA A 135 16.00 18.69 -13.00
N ASP A 136 15.91 18.93 -14.31
CA ASP A 136 16.30 20.19 -14.95
C ASP A 136 15.41 21.35 -14.46
N VAL A 137 14.09 21.16 -14.41
CA VAL A 137 13.16 22.17 -13.88
C VAL A 137 13.45 22.49 -12.40
N VAL A 138 13.73 21.48 -11.58
CA VAL A 138 14.06 21.67 -10.16
C VAL A 138 15.39 22.41 -10.02
N VAL A 139 16.47 21.95 -10.67
CA VAL A 139 17.81 22.47 -10.45
C VAL A 139 18.00 23.83 -11.12
N ASP A 140 17.60 23.96 -12.37
CA ASP A 140 17.98 25.11 -13.19
C ASP A 140 16.98 26.25 -13.07
N GLN A 141 15.70 25.94 -12.84
CA GLN A 141 14.62 26.92 -12.98
C GLN A 141 14.01 27.37 -11.66
N ARG A 142 13.45 26.46 -10.84
CA ARG A 142 12.51 26.87 -9.78
C ARG A 142 12.66 26.18 -8.42
N GLY A 143 13.45 25.11 -8.31
CA GLY A 143 13.53 24.32 -7.07
C GLY A 143 12.33 23.40 -6.82
N PHE A 144 11.33 23.37 -7.71
CA PHE A 144 10.16 22.49 -7.61
C PHE A 144 9.70 22.02 -9.00
N ALA A 145 9.05 20.85 -9.06
CA ALA A 145 8.41 20.33 -10.26
C ALA A 145 7.15 19.51 -9.93
N GLU A 146 6.19 19.56 -10.85
CA GLU A 146 4.96 18.76 -10.80
C GLU A 146 4.91 17.84 -12.02
N ILE A 147 4.69 16.55 -11.81
CA ILE A 147 4.59 15.54 -12.86
C ILE A 147 3.21 14.91 -12.79
N HIS A 148 2.40 15.06 -13.83
CA HIS A 148 0.99 14.67 -13.83
C HIS A 148 0.75 13.39 -14.63
N GLY A 149 -0.24 12.61 -14.21
CA GLY A 149 -0.69 11.42 -14.94
C GLY A 149 0.32 10.27 -14.95
N VAL A 150 1.16 10.16 -13.91
CA VAL A 150 2.16 9.10 -13.81
C VAL A 150 1.46 7.78 -13.43
N PRO A 151 1.62 6.70 -14.23
CA PRO A 151 1.08 5.39 -13.90
C PRO A 151 1.51 4.95 -12.49
N GLY A 152 0.58 4.39 -11.71
CA GLY A 152 0.78 4.11 -10.29
C GLY A 152 2.01 3.23 -10.00
N ASP A 153 2.23 2.25 -10.87
CA ASP A 153 3.36 1.32 -10.85
C ASP A 153 4.71 2.00 -11.18
N GLN A 154 4.71 3.14 -11.87
CA GLN A 154 5.92 3.90 -12.23
C GLN A 154 6.27 5.01 -11.22
N GLN A 155 5.32 5.45 -10.40
CA GLN A 155 5.51 6.60 -9.48
C GLN A 155 6.67 6.40 -8.50
N ALA A 156 6.84 5.19 -7.96
CA ALA A 156 7.90 4.90 -7.00
C ALA A 156 9.30 5.00 -7.63
N GLU A 157 9.47 4.45 -8.84
CA GLU A 157 10.73 4.48 -9.56
C GLU A 157 11.04 5.88 -10.10
N LEU A 158 10.04 6.60 -10.61
CA LEU A 158 10.19 8.00 -11.03
C LEU A 158 10.71 8.87 -9.88
N ARG A 159 10.07 8.79 -8.70
CA ARG A 159 10.50 9.52 -7.50
C ARG A 159 11.91 9.16 -7.08
N ARG A 160 12.31 7.89 -7.21
CA ARG A 160 13.67 7.44 -6.89
C ARG A 160 14.69 8.02 -7.87
N THR A 161 14.38 7.98 -9.16
CA THR A 161 15.27 8.46 -10.23
C THR A 161 15.44 9.98 -10.18
N VAL A 162 14.36 10.75 -10.03
CA VAL A 162 14.42 12.21 -9.91
C VAL A 162 15.27 12.64 -8.70
N ARG A 163 15.03 12.06 -7.52
CA ARG A 163 15.84 12.34 -6.32
C ARG A 163 17.32 12.03 -6.54
N ARG A 164 17.63 10.95 -7.26
CA ARG A 164 19.01 10.56 -7.59
C ARG A 164 19.67 11.59 -8.49
N LEU A 165 18.99 12.00 -9.58
CA LEU A 165 19.51 12.97 -10.54
C LEU A 165 19.77 14.33 -9.88
N ILE A 166 18.83 14.84 -9.09
CA ILE A 166 19.01 16.12 -8.39
C ILE A 166 20.17 16.03 -7.40
N ARG A 167 20.22 14.99 -6.56
CA ARG A 167 21.31 14.79 -5.58
C ARG A 167 22.68 14.69 -6.23
N GLN A 168 22.79 14.02 -7.37
CA GLN A 168 24.05 13.92 -8.11
C GLN A 168 24.56 15.29 -8.59
N ARG A 169 23.66 16.22 -8.89
CA ARG A 169 24.01 17.56 -9.38
C ARG A 169 24.25 18.57 -8.26
N THR A 170 23.50 18.48 -7.16
CA THR A 170 23.45 19.56 -6.15
C THR A 170 23.88 19.13 -4.76
N ASN A 171 23.95 17.82 -4.49
CA ASN A 171 24.16 17.25 -3.16
C ASN A 171 23.13 17.71 -2.10
N GLN A 172 21.97 18.22 -2.53
CA GLN A 172 20.92 18.76 -1.64
C GLN A 172 19.85 17.71 -1.28
N SER A 173 19.08 18.03 -0.25
CA SER A 173 17.94 17.22 0.17
C SER A 173 16.76 17.41 -0.80
N VAL A 174 16.02 16.34 -1.08
CA VAL A 174 14.90 16.37 -2.05
C VAL A 174 13.70 15.67 -1.45
N ARG A 175 12.57 16.38 -1.42
CA ARG A 175 11.27 15.89 -0.97
C ARG A 175 10.45 15.46 -2.18
N THR A 176 9.74 14.33 -2.03
CA THR A 176 8.82 13.86 -3.06
C THR A 176 7.56 13.29 -2.43
N PHE A 177 6.40 13.63 -2.98
CA PHE A 177 5.10 13.11 -2.54
C PHE A 177 4.22 12.78 -3.75
N VAL A 178 3.18 11.99 -3.50
CA VAL A 178 2.22 11.53 -4.52
C VAL A 178 0.82 11.93 -4.06
N ALA A 179 0.04 12.52 -4.96
CA ALA A 179 -1.39 12.77 -4.72
C ALA A 179 -2.16 12.66 -6.05
N GLY A 180 -3.24 11.87 -6.07
CA GLY A 180 -4.14 11.79 -7.22
C GLY A 180 -3.48 11.43 -8.56
N GLY A 181 -2.48 10.55 -8.56
CA GLY A 181 -1.74 10.18 -9.79
C GLY A 181 -0.63 11.16 -10.20
N ASN A 182 -0.40 12.21 -9.41
CA ASN A 182 0.63 13.20 -9.63
C ASN A 182 1.81 12.98 -8.69
N VAL A 183 3.02 13.21 -9.20
CA VAL A 183 4.26 13.20 -8.44
C VAL A 183 4.75 14.64 -8.30
N TYR A 184 5.02 15.04 -7.07
CA TYR A 184 5.53 16.35 -6.73
C TYR A 184 6.95 16.22 -6.21
N VAL A 185 7.81 17.15 -6.61
CA VAL A 185 9.24 17.15 -6.30
C VAL A 185 9.63 18.55 -5.85
N GLU A 186 10.33 18.65 -4.73
CA GLU A 186 10.82 19.91 -4.19
C GLU A 186 12.23 19.72 -3.63
N CYS A 187 13.12 20.67 -3.95
CA CYS A 187 14.38 20.87 -3.27
C CYS A 187 14.30 22.22 -2.52
N PRO A 188 14.06 22.21 -1.19
CA PRO A 188 13.81 23.43 -0.42
C PRO A 188 14.91 24.48 -0.55
N GLU A 189 16.16 24.04 -0.65
CA GLU A 189 17.33 24.90 -0.70
C GLU A 189 17.39 25.67 -2.04
N ILE A 190 17.18 24.97 -3.16
CA ILE A 190 17.14 25.58 -4.49
C ILE A 190 15.87 26.43 -4.63
N HIS A 191 14.75 25.98 -4.09
CA HIS A 191 13.51 26.75 -4.09
C HIS A 191 13.67 28.08 -3.37
N ALA A 192 14.26 28.08 -2.17
CA ALA A 192 14.54 29.29 -1.42
C ALA A 192 15.48 30.24 -2.20
N GLU A 193 16.51 29.70 -2.84
CA GLU A 193 17.41 30.48 -3.70
C GLU A 193 16.65 31.15 -4.86
N LYS A 194 15.85 30.39 -5.60
CA LYS A 194 15.11 30.89 -6.76
C LYS A 194 14.01 31.89 -6.38
N VAL A 195 13.33 31.68 -5.25
CA VAL A 195 12.38 32.66 -4.71
C VAL A 195 13.09 33.95 -4.32
N GLY A 196 14.30 33.87 -3.73
CA GLY A 196 15.15 35.03 -3.47
C GLY A 196 15.57 35.79 -4.75
N GLN A 197 15.65 35.09 -5.88
CA GLN A 197 15.97 35.63 -7.21
C GLN A 197 14.73 36.11 -8.00
N GLY A 198 13.55 36.14 -7.38
CA GLY A 198 12.32 36.64 -8.01
C GLY A 198 11.54 35.62 -8.84
N ALA A 199 11.88 34.32 -8.73
CA ALA A 199 11.05 33.27 -9.31
C ALA A 199 9.65 33.26 -8.64
N PRO A 200 8.59 32.87 -9.37
CA PRO A 200 7.28 32.69 -8.77
C PRO A 200 7.41 31.74 -7.58
N ARG A 201 6.84 32.12 -6.43
CA ARG A 201 6.67 31.16 -5.33
C ARG A 201 5.93 29.96 -5.92
N ALA A 202 6.47 28.76 -5.68
CA ALA A 202 5.65 27.56 -5.83
C ALA A 202 4.32 27.81 -5.10
N PRO A 203 3.19 27.30 -5.58
CA PRO A 203 2.08 27.10 -4.65
C PRO A 203 2.71 26.32 -3.48
N ALA A 204 2.70 26.88 -2.27
CA ALA A 204 3.26 26.24 -1.08
C ALA A 204 2.88 24.76 -1.16
N ALA A 205 3.85 23.87 -1.32
CA ALA A 205 3.69 22.55 -1.93
C ALA A 205 2.54 21.77 -1.26
N LEU A 206 1.31 21.97 -1.75
CA LEU A 206 0.06 21.75 -1.00
C LEU A 206 0.19 22.16 0.49
N ASP A 207 -0.28 23.35 0.87
CA ASP A 207 -0.54 23.69 2.29
C ASP A 207 -1.13 22.47 3.01
N ALA A 208 -0.84 22.27 4.29
CA ALA A 208 -1.41 21.14 5.06
C ALA A 208 -2.93 20.95 4.83
N VAL A 209 -3.63 22.05 4.50
CA VAL A 209 -5.02 22.13 4.04
C VAL A 209 -5.30 21.41 2.72
N ALA A 210 -4.43 21.53 1.71
CA ALA A 210 -4.58 20.86 0.42
C ALA A 210 -4.12 19.38 0.47
N LEU A 211 -3.24 19.04 1.43
CA LEU A 211 -2.96 17.64 1.79
C LEU A 211 -4.18 17.01 2.49
N ASP A 212 -4.80 17.70 3.45
CA ASP A 212 -6.04 17.28 4.12
C ASP A 212 -7.23 17.22 3.16
N ALA A 213 -7.37 18.16 2.23
CA ALA A 213 -8.40 18.13 1.18
C ALA A 213 -8.18 16.96 0.21
N ALA A 214 -6.93 16.64 -0.13
CA ALA A 214 -6.61 15.45 -0.92
C ALA A 214 -6.91 14.15 -0.17
N PHE A 215 -6.73 14.10 1.15
CA PHE A 215 -7.18 12.99 2.00
C PHE A 215 -8.71 12.92 2.12
N ALA A 216 -9.41 14.04 1.96
CA ALA A 216 -10.87 14.14 1.94
C ALA A 216 -11.50 13.95 0.53
N GLY A 217 -10.71 13.77 -0.51
CA GLY A 217 -11.19 13.53 -1.88
C GLY A 217 -11.50 14.79 -2.70
N GLU A 218 -11.20 15.98 -2.19
CA GLU A 218 -11.40 17.24 -2.90
C GLU A 218 -10.07 17.74 -3.48
N LEU A 219 -9.88 17.55 -4.79
CA LEU A 219 -8.76 18.13 -5.53
C LEU A 219 -9.05 19.62 -5.79
N PRO A 220 -8.16 20.56 -5.39
CA PRO A 220 -8.36 21.96 -5.72
C PRO A 220 -8.34 22.19 -7.25
N PRO A 221 -9.10 23.18 -7.76
CA PRO A 221 -9.21 23.44 -9.19
C PRO A 221 -7.84 23.77 -9.80
N ARG A 222 -7.49 23.04 -10.87
CA ARG A 222 -6.19 23.09 -11.56
C ARG A 222 -6.10 24.30 -12.49
N ALA A 223 -5.12 25.16 -12.28
CA ALA A 223 -4.67 26.10 -13.31
C ALA A 223 -3.68 25.38 -14.23
N GLU A 224 -3.93 25.42 -15.55
CA GLU A 224 -2.97 25.02 -16.56
C GLU A 224 -1.74 25.94 -16.43
N ARG A 225 -0.57 25.34 -16.21
CA ARG A 225 0.65 26.05 -15.86
C ARG A 225 1.79 25.50 -16.70
N ASP A 226 2.54 26.39 -17.35
CA ASP A 226 3.60 26.07 -18.33
C ASP A 226 4.76 25.22 -17.77
N TRP A 227 4.78 24.98 -16.46
CA TRP A 227 5.83 24.23 -15.74
C TRP A 227 5.36 22.85 -15.24
N VAL A 228 4.15 22.43 -15.62
CA VAL A 228 3.65 21.08 -15.32
C VAL A 228 4.15 20.10 -16.37
N ILE A 229 4.83 19.05 -15.93
CA ILE A 229 5.29 17.97 -16.80
C ILE A 229 4.17 16.94 -16.90
N SER A 230 3.50 16.86 -18.06
CA SER A 230 2.52 15.80 -18.30
C SER A 230 3.24 14.52 -18.76
N TRP A 231 3.00 13.41 -18.07
CA TRP A 231 3.53 12.10 -18.45
C TRP A 231 3.07 11.66 -19.84
N GLN A 232 1.83 12.02 -20.23
CA GLN A 232 1.22 11.62 -21.50
C GLN A 232 1.82 12.34 -22.72
N THR A 233 2.41 13.53 -22.53
CA THR A 233 3.00 14.30 -23.63
C THR A 233 4.23 13.61 -24.25
N TRP A 234 4.85 12.70 -23.51
CA TRP A 234 6.14 12.11 -23.88
C TRP A 234 6.01 10.69 -24.42
N ASP A 235 4.86 10.31 -24.98
CA ASP A 235 4.68 9.01 -25.61
C ASP A 235 5.59 8.88 -26.83
N LEU A 236 6.74 8.24 -26.63
CA LEU A 236 7.67 7.85 -27.67
C LEU A 236 7.16 6.50 -28.19
N GLY A 237 6.28 6.56 -29.20
CA GLY A 237 5.65 5.38 -29.81
C GLY A 237 6.61 4.26 -30.20
#